data_AF-A0A0B2UMC3-F1
#
_entry.id   AF-A0A0B2UMC3-F1
#
_cell.length_a   1.000
_cell.length_b   1.000
_cell.length_c   1.000
_cell.angle_alpha   90.00
_cell.angle_beta   90.00
_cell.angle_gamma   90.00
#
_symmetry.space_group_name_H-M   'P 1'
#
loop_
_entity.id
_entity.type
_entity.pdbx_description
1 polymer ?
#
loop_
_entity_poly.entity_id
_entity_poly.type
_entity_poly.pdbx_seq_one_letter_code
_entity_poly.pdbx_strand_id
1 'polypeptide(L)'
;MNAIVNLSRFKKCCCYCYKDVTDGVFVCTCGFSLCSVHKQIHFYKAGCFEVLEVKDFGDERGVEVRSEVLGEEEVLDATNKLKVLADHNYFEGITQENDEIMCSHGCSTNTGNLNIGEMCKIKCEKCDIRSRLWICISCGYVGCGRKQYGVEGEGHARMHYEKEGHNLFVLVESLGMKNVEVFCYLCDSRVMSEYDMFDRIVRIRFKGQNAIDAIDDIYVRIDYSGQIEVSDANNHKIADESVEEEVDGPYIGIGNFGNTCYISSVLQMLGYVVSYEDVDTEMHFEVCHAKNPLECLFCQLMRVFGRMKQSVKESKGSRILIEELVNLVCINMPMFERHTQQDAHEFLVLLMEQIAEAECLYLIPQITSLLNFEICMKVECTGCDEVCMTNEKIPVICTIMNENIRKAVYVFFDDDVWKCECGGEKRRKKRIMRLPKYMAVQVGRYVYDRGDFKKIKDKIGIRSLVLEKHMDNVYGDNECEVSKDHEYRVVGCINHTGLHLGSGHYTWWVYNEKGCKLIDDTKIVECNVEILEDGYIFLLR
;
A
#
# COMPACT_ATOMS: atom_id res chain seq x y z
N MET A 1 16.11 -38.78 20.88
CA MET A 1 16.38 -38.13 19.59
C MET A 1 16.70 -36.70 19.92
N ASN A 2 17.93 -36.23 19.68
CA ASN A 2 18.28 -34.83 19.94
C ASN A 2 17.46 -33.96 18.98
N ALA A 3 16.48 -33.25 19.53
CA ALA A 3 15.61 -32.38 18.75
C ALA A 3 16.39 -31.09 18.46
N ILE A 4 17.12 -31.07 17.35
CA ILE A 4 17.79 -29.85 16.88
C ILE A 4 16.70 -28.79 16.63
N VAL A 5 16.75 -27.69 17.38
CA VAL A 5 15.83 -26.57 17.20
C VAL A 5 16.10 -25.91 15.84
N ASN A 6 15.14 -26.01 14.94
CA ASN A 6 15.22 -25.35 13.64
C ASN A 6 14.77 -23.89 13.76
N LEU A 7 15.71 -22.97 13.96
CA LEU A 7 15.44 -21.52 14.02
C LEU A 7 15.50 -20.82 12.66
N SER A 8 15.73 -21.53 11.55
CA SER A 8 15.89 -20.91 10.21
C SER A 8 14.64 -20.22 9.68
N ARG A 9 13.47 -20.55 10.24
CA ARG A 9 12.15 -20.01 9.84
C ARG A 9 11.52 -19.16 10.94
N PHE A 10 12.29 -18.87 11.99
CA PHE A 10 11.86 -18.03 13.08
C PHE A 10 11.52 -16.62 12.57
N LYS A 11 10.41 -16.07 13.08
CA LYS A 11 10.02 -14.67 12.92
C LYS A 11 9.77 -14.08 14.30
N LYS A 12 9.97 -12.78 14.53
CA LYS A 12 9.64 -12.22 15.86
C LYS A 12 8.12 -12.14 16.04
N CYS A 13 7.39 -11.94 14.94
CA CYS A 13 5.93 -12.01 14.91
C CYS A 13 5.39 -13.43 14.68
N CYS A 14 4.20 -13.69 15.22
CA CYS A 14 3.40 -14.85 14.88
C CYS A 14 3.16 -14.96 13.36
N CYS A 15 3.15 -16.17 12.79
CA CYS A 15 2.90 -16.36 11.36
C CYS A 15 1.43 -16.16 10.93
N TYR A 16 0.49 -16.09 11.88
CA TYR A 16 -0.95 -15.93 11.66
C TYR A 16 -1.48 -14.54 12.04
N CYS A 17 -0.80 -13.83 12.94
CA CYS A 17 -1.14 -12.45 13.33
C CYS A 17 0.14 -11.59 13.44
N TYR A 18 0.09 -10.44 14.09
CA TYR A 18 1.26 -9.60 14.34
C TYR A 18 1.59 -9.47 15.83
N LYS A 19 1.08 -10.38 16.68
CA LYS A 19 1.62 -10.52 18.05
C LYS A 19 3.07 -10.97 17.97
N ASP A 20 3.93 -10.31 18.71
CA ASP A 20 5.36 -10.49 18.61
C ASP A 20 5.99 -11.08 19.89
N VAL A 21 7.31 -11.19 19.91
CA VAL A 21 8.09 -11.68 21.05
C VAL A 21 7.81 -10.90 22.35
N THR A 22 7.34 -9.66 22.29
CA THR A 22 6.98 -8.88 23.49
C THR A 22 5.68 -9.39 24.13
N ASP A 23 4.74 -9.86 23.31
CA ASP A 23 3.54 -10.57 23.76
C ASP A 23 3.85 -12.00 24.24
N GLY A 24 4.97 -12.56 23.78
CA GLY A 24 5.37 -13.95 23.96
C GLY A 24 4.93 -14.82 22.78
N VAL A 25 5.90 -15.52 22.17
CA VAL A 25 5.68 -16.42 21.03
C VAL A 25 6.27 -17.79 21.29
N PHE A 26 5.64 -18.79 20.68
CA PHE A 26 6.03 -20.19 20.74
C PHE A 26 6.69 -20.61 19.43
N VAL A 27 7.87 -21.21 19.51
CA VAL A 27 8.59 -21.74 18.36
C VAL A 27 8.19 -23.20 18.16
N CYS A 28 7.64 -23.48 16.99
CA CYS A 28 7.18 -24.79 16.56
C CYS A 28 8.35 -25.68 16.09
N THR A 29 8.18 -27.00 16.10
CA THR A 29 9.14 -27.95 15.49
C THR A 29 9.47 -27.66 14.03
N CYS A 30 8.57 -27.00 13.29
CA CYS A 30 8.80 -26.58 11.91
C CYS A 30 9.55 -25.24 11.77
N GLY A 31 9.91 -24.61 12.89
CA GLY A 31 10.64 -23.34 13.01
C GLY A 31 9.76 -22.09 13.02
N PHE A 32 8.44 -22.22 12.89
CA PHE A 32 7.53 -21.08 12.90
C PHE A 32 7.27 -20.53 14.29
N SER A 33 7.05 -19.21 14.34
CA SER A 33 6.63 -18.48 15.53
C SER A 33 5.12 -18.36 15.59
N LEU A 34 4.53 -18.70 16.73
CA LEU A 34 3.08 -18.82 16.93
C LEU A 34 2.70 -18.13 18.24
N CYS A 35 1.64 -17.32 18.26
CA CYS A 35 1.15 -16.79 19.53
C CYS A 35 0.36 -17.88 20.29
N SER A 36 0.03 -17.60 21.55
CA SER A 36 -0.75 -18.51 22.42
C SER A 36 -2.09 -18.96 21.81
N VAL A 37 -2.73 -18.10 21.00
CA VAL A 37 -4.00 -18.39 20.34
C VAL A 37 -3.79 -19.29 19.11
N HIS A 38 -2.83 -18.96 18.25
CA HIS A 38 -2.65 -19.63 16.96
C HIS A 38 -1.86 -20.93 17.02
N LYS A 39 -1.16 -21.22 18.13
CA LYS A 39 -0.34 -22.44 18.21
C LYS A 39 -1.14 -23.72 18.05
N GLN A 40 -2.34 -23.78 18.65
CA GLN A 40 -3.19 -24.97 18.56
C GLN A 40 -3.73 -25.20 17.15
N ILE A 41 -4.14 -24.13 16.47
CA ILE A 41 -4.59 -24.19 15.07
C ILE A 41 -3.47 -24.77 14.19
N HIS A 42 -2.25 -24.28 14.36
CA HIS A 42 -1.11 -24.77 13.61
C HIS A 42 -0.76 -26.23 13.94
N PHE A 43 -0.75 -26.62 15.22
CA PHE A 43 -0.40 -27.97 15.64
C PHE A 43 -1.37 -29.01 15.09
N TYR A 44 -2.68 -28.73 15.16
CA TYR A 44 -3.70 -29.59 14.58
C TYR A 44 -3.52 -29.75 13.07
N LYS A 45 -3.25 -28.65 12.36
CA LYS A 45 -3.15 -28.62 10.89
C LYS A 45 -1.85 -29.22 10.35
N ALA A 46 -0.73 -28.92 11.01
CA ALA A 46 0.60 -29.27 10.54
C ALA A 46 1.15 -30.55 11.17
N GLY A 47 0.51 -31.09 12.22
CA GLY A 47 1.01 -32.22 12.99
C GLY A 47 2.29 -31.89 13.75
N CYS A 48 2.47 -30.62 14.11
CA CYS A 48 3.64 -30.11 14.80
C CYS A 48 3.36 -29.86 16.29
N PHE A 49 4.40 -29.55 17.06
CA PHE A 49 4.27 -29.20 18.47
C PHE A 49 5.25 -28.11 18.89
N GLU A 50 5.06 -27.58 20.09
CA GLU A 50 5.87 -26.54 20.69
C GLU A 50 7.25 -27.06 21.10
N VAL A 51 8.29 -26.27 20.81
CA VAL A 51 9.68 -26.58 21.20
C VAL A 51 10.23 -25.53 22.15
N LEU A 52 9.99 -24.25 21.86
CA LEU A 52 10.41 -23.14 22.72
C LEU A 52 9.25 -22.18 22.98
N GLU A 53 9.30 -21.51 24.12
CA GLU A 53 8.61 -20.26 24.39
C GLU A 53 9.66 -19.15 24.43
N VAL A 54 9.40 -18.05 23.73
CA VAL A 54 10.31 -16.91 23.60
C VAL A 54 9.55 -15.65 23.99
N LYS A 55 10.13 -14.89 24.93
CA LYS A 55 9.60 -13.60 25.36
C LYS A 55 10.70 -12.57 25.45
N ASP A 56 10.52 -11.44 24.78
CA ASP A 56 11.40 -10.28 24.91
C ASP A 56 10.75 -9.25 25.82
N PHE A 57 11.44 -8.89 26.89
CA PHE A 57 10.92 -7.89 27.84
C PHE A 57 11.17 -6.45 27.39
N GLY A 58 12.02 -6.23 26.38
CA GLY A 58 12.34 -4.89 25.89
C GLY A 58 13.08 -4.01 26.91
N ASP A 59 13.64 -4.63 27.96
CA ASP A 59 14.39 -3.97 29.04
C ASP A 59 15.63 -4.79 29.41
N GLU A 60 16.29 -4.46 30.52
CA GLU A 60 17.52 -5.12 30.99
C GLU A 60 17.38 -6.64 31.18
N ARG A 61 16.15 -7.17 31.29
CA ARG A 61 15.90 -8.63 31.35
C ARG A 61 16.19 -9.33 30.03
N GLY A 62 16.14 -8.61 28.92
CA GLY A 62 16.40 -9.11 27.57
C GLY A 62 15.45 -10.21 27.12
N VAL A 63 15.94 -11.10 26.25
CA VAL A 63 15.17 -12.23 25.72
C VAL A 63 15.23 -13.42 26.67
N GLU A 64 14.07 -13.86 27.12
CA GLU A 64 13.85 -15.11 27.85
C GLU A 64 13.40 -16.22 26.91
N VAL A 65 14.03 -17.39 27.02
CA VAL A 65 13.68 -18.59 26.25
C VAL A 65 13.47 -19.75 27.23
N ARG A 66 12.33 -20.43 27.10
CA ARG A 66 11.96 -21.59 27.92
C ARG A 66 11.63 -22.79 27.03
N SER A 67 11.81 -24.00 27.56
CA SER A 67 11.40 -25.23 26.89
C SER A 67 11.07 -26.29 27.92
N GLU A 68 9.99 -27.05 27.68
CA GLU A 68 9.66 -28.25 28.46
C GLU A 68 10.23 -29.53 27.84
N VAL A 69 10.77 -29.46 26.61
CA VAL A 69 11.17 -30.63 25.82
C VAL A 69 12.67 -30.71 25.55
N LEU A 70 13.40 -29.60 25.67
CA LEU A 70 14.86 -29.53 25.45
C LEU A 70 15.64 -29.50 26.76
N GLY A 71 16.91 -29.92 26.69
CA GLY A 71 17.85 -29.79 27.81
C GLY A 71 18.39 -28.37 27.99
N GLU A 72 18.96 -28.07 29.17
CA GLU A 72 19.49 -26.74 29.51
C GLU A 72 20.53 -26.21 28.50
N GLU A 73 21.41 -27.08 27.98
CA GLU A 73 22.44 -26.71 27.00
C GLU A 73 21.83 -26.31 25.64
N GLU A 74 20.79 -27.02 25.19
CA GLU A 74 20.08 -26.73 23.94
C GLU A 74 19.27 -25.42 24.06
N VAL A 75 18.66 -25.19 25.23
CA VAL A 75 17.96 -23.92 25.51
C VAL A 75 18.96 -22.75 25.54
N LEU A 76 20.15 -22.94 26.12
CA LEU A 76 21.18 -21.91 26.14
C LEU A 76 21.70 -21.57 24.73
N ASP A 77 21.93 -22.58 23.89
CA ASP A 77 22.31 -22.40 22.48
C ASP A 77 21.21 -21.66 21.69
N ALA A 78 19.95 -22.05 21.85
CA ALA A 78 18.82 -21.37 21.23
C ALA A 78 18.69 -19.91 21.72
N THR A 79 18.89 -19.66 23.01
CA THR A 79 18.89 -18.31 23.60
C THR A 79 19.97 -17.44 22.98
N ASN A 80 21.19 -17.96 22.85
CA ASN A 80 22.29 -17.21 22.24
C ASN A 80 22.01 -16.90 20.76
N LYS A 81 21.47 -17.86 20.00
CA LYS A 81 21.06 -17.64 18.60
C LYS A 81 19.94 -16.60 18.49
N LEU A 82 18.95 -16.66 19.36
CA LEU A 82 17.82 -15.72 19.36
C LEU A 82 18.22 -14.32 19.82
N LYS A 83 19.17 -14.17 20.76
CA LYS A 83 19.76 -12.87 21.11
C LYS A 83 20.48 -12.24 19.92
N VAL A 84 21.26 -13.03 19.18
CA VAL A 84 21.89 -12.60 17.92
C VAL A 84 20.82 -12.21 16.88
N LEU A 85 19.73 -12.97 16.74
CA LEU A 85 18.62 -12.64 15.84
C LEU A 85 17.74 -11.46 16.33
N ALA A 86 17.78 -11.14 17.63
CA ALA A 86 17.10 -9.98 18.20
C ALA A 86 17.92 -8.70 17.97
N ASP A 87 19.24 -8.75 18.18
CA ASP A 87 20.21 -7.66 18.00
C ASP A 87 20.50 -7.36 16.52
N HIS A 88 20.60 -8.40 15.70
CA HIS A 88 20.59 -8.24 14.26
C HIS A 88 19.15 -8.05 13.81
N ASN A 89 18.79 -6.80 13.50
CA ASN A 89 17.64 -6.40 12.69
C ASN A 89 17.70 -7.01 11.26
N TYR A 90 17.80 -8.32 11.18
CA TYR A 90 17.75 -9.12 9.97
C TYR A 90 16.37 -9.79 10.01
N PHE A 91 15.48 -9.26 9.17
CA PHE A 91 14.11 -9.67 8.88
C PHE A 91 12.92 -9.12 9.67
N GLU A 92 13.11 -8.22 10.62
CA GLU A 92 12.05 -7.28 11.00
C GLU A 92 12.65 -5.89 11.13
N GLY A 93 12.18 -4.97 10.27
CA GLY A 93 12.65 -3.60 10.22
C GLY A 93 12.48 -2.93 11.59
N ILE A 94 13.61 -2.47 12.11
CA ILE A 94 13.77 -1.58 13.28
C ILE A 94 12.53 -0.72 13.44
N THR A 95 11.80 -0.90 14.53
CA THR A 95 10.89 0.11 15.09
C THR A 95 11.68 0.95 16.07
N GLN A 96 12.23 2.06 15.58
CA GLN A 96 12.35 3.28 16.36
C GLN A 96 11.76 4.44 15.58
N GLU A 97 11.24 5.40 16.34
CA GLU A 97 10.63 6.63 15.87
C GLU A 97 11.57 7.34 14.89
N ASN A 98 11.07 7.62 13.68
CA ASN A 98 11.75 8.27 12.54
C ASN A 98 12.54 7.38 11.56
N ASP A 99 12.00 6.25 11.13
CA ASP A 99 12.71 5.43 10.13
C ASP A 99 12.07 5.43 8.74
N GLU A 100 12.56 6.35 7.91
CA GLU A 100 13.04 5.98 6.58
C GLU A 100 14.20 4.98 6.78
N ILE A 101 14.13 3.81 6.12
CA ILE A 101 15.11 2.72 6.28
C ILE A 101 16.54 3.25 6.08
N MET A 102 17.41 3.16 7.11
CA MET A 102 18.83 3.51 6.98
C MET A 102 19.57 2.48 6.12
N CYS A 103 20.17 2.95 5.02
CA CYS A 103 20.95 2.12 4.09
C CYS A 103 22.20 1.53 4.77
N SER A 104 22.52 0.25 4.52
CA SER A 104 23.73 -0.41 5.02
C SER A 104 24.84 -0.58 3.97
N HIS A 105 24.60 -0.13 2.73
CA HIS A 105 25.50 -0.41 1.61
C HIS A 105 26.65 0.60 1.44
N GLY A 106 26.59 1.77 2.10
CA GLY A 106 27.60 2.82 1.97
C GLY A 106 27.79 3.31 0.53
N CYS A 107 28.90 4.01 0.30
CA CYS A 107 29.39 4.42 -1.03
C CYS A 107 30.70 3.68 -1.33
N SER A 108 30.77 2.99 -2.47
CA SER A 108 31.89 2.11 -2.83
C SER A 108 33.16 2.84 -3.30
N THR A 109 33.12 4.14 -3.64
CA THR A 109 34.29 4.90 -4.13
C THR A 109 34.21 6.42 -3.91
N ASN A 110 35.39 6.98 -3.58
CA ASN A 110 35.83 8.38 -3.34
C ASN A 110 34.82 9.43 -2.80
N THR A 111 35.00 9.79 -1.54
CA THR A 111 34.37 10.92 -0.82
C THR A 111 35.06 12.25 -1.18
N GLY A 112 34.85 12.71 -2.40
CA GLY A 112 35.45 13.95 -2.91
C GLY A 112 34.41 14.87 -3.56
N ASN A 113 34.67 16.18 -3.48
CA ASN A 113 33.83 17.25 -4.04
C ASN A 113 33.46 16.96 -5.51
N LEU A 114 32.17 16.97 -5.82
CA LEU A 114 31.63 16.86 -7.17
C LEU A 114 31.35 18.26 -7.72
N ASN A 115 31.80 18.54 -8.94
CA ASN A 115 31.43 19.77 -9.63
C ASN A 115 30.56 19.42 -10.84
N ILE A 116 29.31 19.88 -10.82
CA ILE A 116 28.30 19.59 -11.85
C ILE A 116 28.05 20.77 -12.80
N GLY A 117 28.85 21.84 -12.68
CA GLY A 117 28.80 23.00 -13.55
C GLY A 117 27.55 23.88 -13.36
N GLU A 118 27.02 24.40 -14.45
CA GLU A 118 25.89 25.33 -14.46
C GLU A 118 24.55 24.58 -14.56
N MET A 119 23.65 24.81 -13.60
CA MET A 119 22.37 24.09 -13.48
C MET A 119 21.51 24.13 -14.74
N CYS A 120 21.41 25.27 -15.43
CA CYS A 120 20.61 25.39 -16.65
C CYS A 120 21.17 24.60 -17.86
N LYS A 121 22.44 24.13 -17.77
CA LYS A 121 23.11 23.38 -18.83
C LYS A 121 23.17 21.89 -18.58
N ILE A 122 22.78 21.44 -17.38
CA ILE A 122 22.83 20.03 -17.02
C ILE A 122 21.82 19.23 -17.85
N LYS A 123 22.26 18.07 -18.35
CA LYS A 123 21.44 17.10 -19.07
C LYS A 123 21.99 15.71 -18.81
N CYS A 124 21.21 14.68 -19.11
CA CYS A 124 21.69 13.31 -19.06
C CYS A 124 22.90 13.13 -19.99
N GLU A 125 23.94 12.43 -19.53
CA GLU A 125 25.13 12.21 -20.35
C GLU A 125 24.90 11.28 -21.55
N LYS A 126 23.81 10.49 -21.54
CA LYS A 126 23.48 9.52 -22.60
C LYS A 126 22.29 9.91 -23.48
N CYS A 127 21.48 10.91 -23.11
CA CYS A 127 20.33 11.36 -23.90
C CYS A 127 20.06 12.85 -23.67
N ASP A 128 19.10 13.42 -24.39
CA ASP A 128 18.83 14.86 -24.33
C ASP A 128 17.87 15.30 -23.20
N ILE A 129 17.49 14.38 -22.31
CA ILE A 129 16.63 14.66 -21.15
C ILE A 129 17.35 15.62 -20.19
N ARG A 130 16.62 16.64 -19.74
CA ARG A 130 17.11 17.70 -18.83
C ARG A 130 16.39 17.72 -17.48
N SER A 131 15.33 16.94 -17.34
CA SER A 131 14.50 16.83 -16.13
C SER A 131 14.76 15.50 -15.42
N ARG A 132 14.46 15.47 -14.12
CA ARG A 132 14.59 14.33 -13.20
C ARG A 132 15.94 13.63 -13.33
N LEU A 133 16.99 14.43 -13.19
CA LEU A 133 18.36 13.98 -13.33
C LEU A 133 18.91 13.50 -11.99
N TRP A 134 19.73 12.46 -12.05
CA TRP A 134 20.32 11.79 -10.91
C TRP A 134 21.83 11.85 -11.01
N ILE A 135 22.48 12.42 -9.98
CA ILE A 135 23.93 12.53 -9.88
C ILE A 135 24.46 11.33 -9.10
N CYS A 136 25.28 10.51 -9.76
CA CYS A 136 26.03 9.45 -9.11
C CYS A 136 27.02 10.05 -8.12
N ILE A 137 26.88 9.69 -6.85
CA ILE A 137 27.74 10.24 -5.79
C ILE A 137 29.19 9.80 -5.92
N SER A 138 29.40 8.58 -6.37
CA SER A 138 30.73 7.98 -6.45
C SER A 138 31.62 8.59 -7.54
N CYS A 139 31.04 9.22 -8.57
CA CYS A 139 31.82 9.68 -9.73
C CYS A 139 31.28 10.94 -10.44
N GLY A 140 30.17 11.51 -10.01
CA GLY A 140 29.56 12.69 -10.62
C GLY A 140 28.75 12.46 -11.90
N TYR A 141 28.58 11.20 -12.33
CA TYR A 141 27.82 10.88 -13.54
C TYR A 141 26.37 11.37 -13.45
N VAL A 142 25.86 12.00 -14.51
CA VAL A 142 24.47 12.50 -14.57
C VAL A 142 23.61 11.62 -15.48
N GLY A 143 22.68 10.87 -14.87
CA GLY A 143 21.74 9.99 -15.57
C GLY A 143 20.29 10.45 -15.46
N CYS A 144 19.47 10.20 -16.50
CA CYS A 144 18.02 10.39 -16.38
C CYS A 144 17.37 9.26 -15.56
N GLY A 145 16.19 9.57 -15.00
CA GLY A 145 15.35 8.62 -14.27
C GLY A 145 14.90 7.41 -15.10
N ARG A 146 14.26 6.44 -14.44
CA ARG A 146 13.80 5.17 -15.03
C ARG A 146 12.81 5.42 -16.19
N LYS A 147 12.80 4.51 -17.15
CA LYS A 147 11.77 4.48 -18.20
C LYS A 147 10.44 4.09 -17.58
N GLN A 148 9.54 5.05 -17.50
CA GLN A 148 8.19 4.89 -16.93
C GLN A 148 7.19 5.55 -17.87
N TYR A 149 6.00 4.96 -17.99
CA TYR A 149 4.99 5.46 -18.90
C TYR A 149 4.56 6.88 -18.49
N GLY A 150 4.83 7.86 -19.36
CA GLY A 150 4.50 9.26 -19.15
C GLY A 150 5.56 10.10 -18.44
N VAL A 151 6.66 9.53 -17.94
CA VAL A 151 7.77 10.32 -17.37
C VAL A 151 8.94 10.35 -18.36
N GLU A 152 9.53 11.53 -18.58
CA GLU A 152 10.79 11.62 -19.32
C GLU A 152 11.91 10.90 -18.55
N GLY A 153 12.29 9.73 -19.03
CA GLY A 153 13.34 8.89 -18.43
C GLY A 153 13.64 7.70 -19.33
N GLU A 154 14.92 7.37 -19.50
CA GLU A 154 15.37 6.18 -20.25
C GLU A 154 16.18 5.21 -19.36
N GLY A 155 16.26 5.49 -18.05
CA GLY A 155 16.91 4.62 -17.07
C GLY A 155 18.43 4.70 -17.04
N HIS A 156 19.03 5.77 -17.57
CA HIS A 156 20.49 5.87 -17.67
C HIS A 156 21.21 5.91 -16.32
N ALA A 157 20.59 6.40 -15.25
CA ALA A 157 21.14 6.30 -13.90
C ALA A 157 21.22 4.84 -13.42
N ARG A 158 20.18 4.04 -13.67
CA ARG A 158 20.17 2.60 -13.36
C ARG A 158 21.19 1.84 -14.19
N MET A 159 21.27 2.12 -15.49
CA MET A 159 22.27 1.50 -16.36
C MET A 159 23.70 1.82 -15.92
N HIS A 160 23.93 3.03 -15.40
CA HIS A 160 25.23 3.42 -14.82
C HIS A 160 25.55 2.58 -13.59
N TYR A 161 24.60 2.44 -12.66
CA TYR A 161 24.72 1.53 -11.52
C TYR A 161 25.05 0.09 -11.95
N GLU A 162 24.29 -0.47 -12.89
CA GLU A 162 24.47 -1.86 -13.33
C GLU A 162 25.84 -2.11 -13.98
N LYS A 163 26.44 -1.07 -14.59
CA LYS A 163 27.73 -1.15 -15.27
C LYS A 163 28.92 -0.90 -14.35
N GLU A 164 28.83 0.11 -13.48
CA GLU A 164 29.96 0.59 -12.67
C GLU A 164 29.86 0.15 -11.19
N GLY A 165 28.71 -0.39 -10.76
CA GLY A 165 28.45 -0.75 -9.37
C GLY A 165 28.24 0.44 -8.42
N HIS A 166 28.14 1.65 -8.95
CA HIS A 166 27.89 2.86 -8.15
C HIS A 166 26.42 2.90 -7.75
N ASN A 167 26.14 2.72 -6.48
CA ASN A 167 24.80 2.45 -5.97
C ASN A 167 24.04 3.70 -5.52
N LEU A 168 24.70 4.83 -5.27
CA LEU A 168 24.07 6.02 -4.67
C LEU A 168 23.92 7.19 -5.66
N PHE A 169 22.72 7.75 -5.71
CA PHE A 169 22.42 8.87 -6.59
C PHE A 169 21.58 9.93 -5.89
N VAL A 170 21.94 11.21 -6.11
CA VAL A 170 21.19 12.38 -5.63
C VAL A 170 20.28 12.89 -6.73
N LEU A 171 19.01 13.20 -6.42
CA LEU A 171 18.14 13.89 -7.36
C LEU A 171 18.51 15.37 -7.46
N VAL A 172 18.78 15.86 -8.67
CA VAL A 172 19.23 17.25 -8.92
C VAL A 172 18.23 18.27 -8.40
N GLU A 173 16.93 18.08 -8.66
CA GLU A 173 15.87 19.02 -8.25
C GLU A 173 15.67 19.11 -6.74
N SER A 174 16.18 18.14 -5.98
CA SER A 174 16.11 18.13 -4.52
C SER A 174 17.28 18.85 -3.85
N LEU A 175 18.31 19.25 -4.62
CA LEU A 175 19.39 20.10 -4.11
C LEU A 175 18.79 21.43 -3.62
N GLY A 176 19.29 21.96 -2.50
CA GLY A 176 18.72 23.15 -1.86
C GLY A 176 17.51 22.89 -0.96
N MET A 177 16.97 21.66 -0.93
CA MET A 177 15.96 21.26 0.06
C MET A 177 16.64 20.64 1.29
N LYS A 178 16.16 20.95 2.51
CA LYS A 178 16.70 20.38 3.76
C LYS A 178 16.80 18.85 3.70
N ASN A 179 15.76 18.20 3.15
CA ASN A 179 15.69 16.76 2.93
C ASN A 179 15.93 16.44 1.45
N VAL A 180 17.20 16.46 1.04
CA VAL A 180 17.61 16.06 -0.31
C VAL A 180 17.24 14.60 -0.58
N GLU A 181 16.89 14.28 -1.83
CA GLU A 181 16.55 12.93 -2.26
C GLU A 181 17.80 12.18 -2.70
N VAL A 182 18.13 11.14 -1.95
CA VAL A 182 19.19 10.18 -2.31
C VAL A 182 18.56 8.80 -2.48
N PHE A 183 18.86 8.14 -3.59
CA PHE A 183 18.41 6.79 -3.90
C PHE A 183 19.57 5.81 -3.88
N CYS A 184 19.39 4.65 -3.24
CA CYS A 184 20.33 3.55 -3.29
C CYS A 184 19.80 2.42 -4.16
N TYR A 185 20.46 2.11 -5.27
CA TYR A 185 20.10 1.01 -6.16
C TYR A 185 20.34 -0.39 -5.57
N LEU A 186 21.17 -0.51 -4.53
CA LEU A 186 21.33 -1.77 -3.79
C LEU A 186 20.20 -1.99 -2.77
N CYS A 187 19.71 -0.93 -2.13
CA CYS A 187 18.50 -1.01 -1.28
C CYS A 187 17.20 -1.02 -2.10
N ASP A 188 17.28 -0.53 -3.34
CA ASP A 188 16.13 -0.12 -4.16
C ASP A 188 15.16 0.81 -3.42
N SER A 189 15.71 1.70 -2.58
CA SER A 189 14.95 2.61 -1.73
C SER A 189 15.63 3.98 -1.62
N ARG A 190 14.87 4.98 -1.15
CA ARG A 190 15.42 6.25 -0.68
C ARG A 190 16.32 6.00 0.55
N VAL A 191 17.37 6.81 0.69
CA VAL A 191 18.28 6.84 1.83
C VAL A 191 18.09 8.14 2.59
N MET A 192 18.23 8.08 3.91
CA MET A 192 18.21 9.27 4.75
C MET A 192 19.38 10.19 4.40
N SER A 193 19.04 11.42 4.04
CA SER A 193 20.02 12.45 3.67
C SER A 193 19.55 13.84 4.00
N GLU A 194 20.51 14.68 4.39
CA GLU A 194 20.33 16.10 4.68
C GLU A 194 21.20 16.93 3.74
N TYR A 195 20.73 18.11 3.38
CA TYR A 195 21.52 19.07 2.61
C TYR A 195 21.85 20.29 3.44
N ASP A 196 23.16 20.52 3.63
CA ASP A 196 23.67 21.78 4.11
C ASP A 196 23.72 22.77 2.94
N MET A 197 22.81 23.76 2.94
CA MET A 197 22.75 24.77 1.90
C MET A 197 23.95 25.74 1.90
N PHE A 198 24.61 25.96 3.04
CA PHE A 198 25.71 26.91 3.15
C PHE A 198 26.98 26.32 2.55
N ASP A 199 27.29 25.07 2.91
CA ASP A 199 28.50 24.39 2.46
C ASP A 199 28.28 23.49 1.22
N ARG A 200 27.02 23.38 0.78
CA ARG A 200 26.54 22.54 -0.34
C ARG A 200 26.89 21.07 -0.15
N ILE A 201 26.76 20.59 1.08
CA ILE A 201 27.11 19.23 1.47
C ILE A 201 25.84 18.40 1.58
N VAL A 202 25.79 17.30 0.83
CA VAL A 202 24.85 16.21 1.05
C VAL A 202 25.44 15.30 2.12
N ARG A 203 24.82 15.25 3.29
CA ARG A 203 25.11 14.29 4.36
C ARG A 203 24.18 13.09 4.20
N ILE A 204 24.73 11.89 4.10
CA ILE A 204 23.97 10.65 3.93
C ILE A 204 24.27 9.73 5.09
N ARG A 205 23.22 9.27 5.77
CA ARG A 205 23.35 8.45 6.97
C ARG A 205 23.19 6.97 6.61
N PHE A 206 24.14 6.16 7.08
CA PHE A 206 24.18 4.72 6.90
C PHE A 206 24.18 4.01 8.25
N LYS A 207 23.79 2.73 8.20
CA LYS A 207 23.95 1.82 9.32
C LYS A 207 25.41 1.41 9.44
N GLY A 208 26.00 1.64 10.63
CA GLY A 208 27.42 1.35 10.90
C GLY A 208 27.79 -0.12 10.70
N GLN A 209 29.01 -0.38 10.19
CA GLN A 209 29.50 -1.73 9.90
C GLN A 209 30.12 -2.46 11.10
N ASN A 210 30.35 -1.77 12.22
CA ASN A 210 30.89 -2.33 13.46
C ASN A 210 29.95 -2.05 14.65
N ALA A 211 29.89 -2.97 15.60
CA ALA A 211 29.00 -2.92 16.78
C ALA A 211 29.23 -1.73 17.75
N ILE A 212 30.21 -0.86 17.47
CA ILE A 212 30.59 0.28 18.32
C ILE A 212 30.05 1.61 17.77
N ASP A 213 29.86 1.73 16.45
CA ASP A 213 29.40 2.95 15.79
C ASP A 213 27.96 2.76 15.30
N ALA A 214 27.00 3.43 15.94
CA ALA A 214 25.58 3.25 15.65
C ALA A 214 25.16 3.77 14.26
N ILE A 215 25.90 4.73 13.69
CA ILE A 215 25.61 5.41 12.43
C ILE A 215 26.93 5.79 11.75
N ASP A 216 27.05 5.49 10.45
CA ASP A 216 28.13 5.98 9.59
C ASP A 216 27.60 7.11 8.69
N ASP A 217 28.32 8.23 8.58
CA ASP A 217 27.94 9.33 7.70
C ASP A 217 28.89 9.46 6.52
N ILE A 218 28.34 9.68 5.33
CA ILE A 218 29.09 10.11 4.16
C ILE A 218 28.72 11.54 3.83
N TYR A 219 29.74 12.37 3.61
CA TYR A 219 29.61 13.77 3.25
C TYR A 219 30.09 13.98 1.82
N VAL A 220 29.23 14.57 1.00
CA VAL A 220 29.51 14.81 -0.42
C VAL A 220 29.22 16.27 -0.72
N ARG A 221 30.26 17.05 -1.02
CA ARG A 221 30.06 18.43 -1.52
C ARG A 221 29.68 18.38 -2.99
N ILE A 222 28.61 19.09 -3.37
CA ILE A 222 28.17 19.24 -4.75
C ILE A 222 28.21 20.71 -5.13
N ASP A 223 29.22 21.09 -5.90
CA ASP A 223 29.45 22.44 -6.39
C ASP A 223 28.74 22.68 -7.73
N TYR A 224 27.92 23.75 -7.78
CA TYR A 224 27.22 24.19 -8.98
C TYR A 224 27.03 25.71 -9.06
N SER A 225 26.73 26.22 -10.25
CA SER A 225 26.34 27.63 -10.46
C SER A 225 24.92 27.74 -11.04
N GLY A 226 24.25 28.86 -10.76
CA GLY A 226 22.85 29.11 -11.17
C GLY A 226 21.82 28.83 -10.07
N GLN A 227 20.56 29.15 -10.35
CA GLN A 227 19.42 28.84 -9.46
C GLN A 227 18.87 27.45 -9.78
N ILE A 228 18.38 26.75 -8.76
CA ILE A 228 17.64 25.49 -8.92
C ILE A 228 16.20 25.89 -9.26
N GLU A 229 15.75 25.53 -10.46
CA GLU A 229 14.34 25.70 -10.84
C GLU A 229 13.52 24.62 -10.12
N VAL A 230 12.99 24.97 -8.95
CA VAL A 230 12.03 24.14 -8.24
C VAL A 230 10.70 24.22 -8.99
N SER A 231 10.20 23.10 -9.48
CA SER A 231 8.83 23.04 -9.98
C SER A 231 7.87 23.09 -8.78
N ASP A 232 7.00 24.11 -8.76
CA ASP A 232 6.04 24.48 -7.69
C ASP A 232 4.94 23.43 -7.45
N ALA A 233 5.28 22.18 -7.13
CA ALA A 233 4.31 21.12 -6.85
C ALA A 233 4.08 20.84 -5.35
N ASN A 234 4.88 21.41 -4.44
CA ASN A 234 4.91 21.00 -3.02
C ASN A 234 4.61 22.11 -2.00
N ASN A 235 3.90 23.18 -2.36
CA ASN A 235 3.57 24.23 -1.40
C ASN A 235 2.30 23.89 -0.57
N HIS A 236 2.32 22.76 0.15
CA HIS A 236 1.46 22.59 1.33
C HIS A 236 2.23 23.04 2.56
N LYS A 237 1.86 24.22 3.07
CA LYS A 237 2.34 24.71 4.36
C LYS A 237 1.97 23.70 5.45
N ILE A 238 2.98 23.05 6.00
CA ILE A 238 2.91 22.34 7.28
C ILE A 238 2.59 23.40 8.33
N ALA A 239 1.37 23.36 8.86
CA ALA A 239 1.01 24.15 10.02
C ALA A 239 1.51 23.43 11.28
N ASP A 240 1.97 24.27 12.21
CA ASP A 240 2.57 24.02 13.52
C ASP A 240 2.19 22.72 14.26
N GLU A 241 3.20 22.18 14.94
CA GLU A 241 3.09 21.20 16.02
C GLU A 241 2.07 21.67 17.07
N SER A 242 0.96 20.95 17.22
CA SER A 242 0.29 20.85 18.52
C SER A 242 -0.73 19.70 18.58
N VAL A 243 -0.57 18.91 19.64
CA VAL A 243 -1.46 17.89 20.21
C VAL A 243 -1.53 16.55 19.46
N GLU A 244 -0.75 15.58 19.95
CA GLU A 244 -0.99 14.15 19.71
C GLU A 244 -2.29 13.75 20.44
N GLU A 245 -3.42 13.83 19.75
CA GLU A 245 -4.70 13.27 20.20
C GLU A 245 -4.99 11.92 19.54
N GLU A 246 -5.86 11.14 20.17
CA GLU A 246 -6.08 9.69 20.01
C GLU A 246 -6.28 9.22 18.55
N VAL A 247 -5.60 8.12 18.17
CA VAL A 247 -5.76 7.45 16.87
C VAL A 247 -7.10 6.71 16.81
N ASP A 248 -8.20 7.44 16.58
CA ASP A 248 -9.54 6.83 16.42
C ASP A 248 -9.68 6.16 15.03
N GLY A 249 -9.56 4.82 14.97
CA GLY A 249 -9.88 4.01 13.79
C GLY A 249 -8.88 2.88 13.45
N PRO A 250 -9.21 1.99 12.49
CA PRO A 250 -8.45 0.76 12.16
C PRO A 250 -7.20 1.02 11.31
N TYR A 251 -6.44 2.07 11.60
CA TYR A 251 -5.32 2.48 10.76
C TYR A 251 -4.03 1.89 11.30
N ILE A 252 -3.19 1.43 10.38
CA ILE A 252 -1.86 0.92 10.69
C ILE A 252 -0.91 1.31 9.57
N GLY A 253 0.32 1.71 9.90
CA GLY A 253 1.32 1.97 8.88
C GLY A 253 1.68 0.69 8.12
N ILE A 254 1.68 0.71 6.79
CA ILE A 254 2.10 -0.42 5.95
C ILE A 254 3.44 -0.09 5.30
N GLY A 255 4.45 -0.92 5.51
CA GLY A 255 5.77 -0.77 4.88
C GLY A 255 5.69 -0.74 3.35
N ASN A 256 6.39 0.21 2.73
CA ASN A 256 6.53 0.27 1.27
C ASN A 256 7.71 -0.61 0.82
N PHE A 257 7.46 -1.55 -0.10
CA PHE A 257 8.45 -2.50 -0.62
C PHE A 257 8.90 -2.16 -2.06
N GLY A 258 8.88 -0.87 -2.40
CA GLY A 258 9.17 -0.36 -3.74
C GLY A 258 7.91 -0.37 -4.59
N ASN A 259 7.29 0.79 -4.77
CA ASN A 259 6.08 1.00 -5.58
C ASN A 259 4.84 0.18 -5.13
N THR A 260 4.74 -0.18 -3.84
CA THR A 260 3.59 -0.93 -3.31
C THR A 260 2.46 -0.05 -2.75
N CYS A 261 2.47 1.26 -3.02
CA CYS A 261 1.47 2.19 -2.48
C CYS A 261 0.04 1.92 -3.01
N TYR A 262 -0.09 1.35 -4.21
CA TYR A 262 -1.38 0.90 -4.74
C TYR A 262 -1.93 -0.29 -3.93
N ILE A 263 -1.06 -1.17 -3.43
CA ILE A 263 -1.44 -2.28 -2.54
C ILE A 263 -1.82 -1.73 -1.16
N SER A 264 -0.97 -0.89 -0.57
CA SER A 264 -1.20 -0.36 0.78
C SER A 264 -2.52 0.41 0.85
N SER A 265 -2.77 1.33 -0.09
CA SER A 265 -4.00 2.14 -0.12
C SER A 265 -5.28 1.30 -0.29
N VAL A 266 -5.26 0.25 -1.13
CA VAL A 266 -6.38 -0.69 -1.28
C VAL A 266 -6.59 -1.53 -0.02
N LEU A 267 -5.51 -2.00 0.62
CA LEU A 267 -5.61 -2.74 1.88
C LEU A 267 -6.16 -1.86 3.00
N GLN A 268 -5.81 -0.57 3.06
CA GLN A 268 -6.40 0.37 4.02
C GLN A 268 -7.91 0.56 3.78
N MET A 269 -8.33 0.70 2.52
CA MET A 269 -9.73 0.84 2.15
C MET A 269 -10.55 -0.40 2.54
N LEU A 270 -10.09 -1.60 2.15
CA LEU A 270 -10.79 -2.85 2.48
C LEU A 270 -10.71 -3.16 3.98
N GLY A 271 -9.56 -2.88 4.61
CA GLY A 271 -9.35 -3.03 6.05
C GLY A 271 -10.27 -2.14 6.87
N TYR A 272 -10.56 -0.91 6.40
CA TYR A 272 -11.58 -0.04 6.98
C TYR A 272 -12.95 -0.73 6.99
N VAL A 273 -13.39 -1.25 5.84
CA VAL A 273 -14.67 -1.98 5.73
C VAL A 273 -14.71 -3.19 6.67
N VAL A 274 -13.67 -4.03 6.64
CA VAL A 274 -13.59 -5.24 7.47
C VAL A 274 -13.58 -4.93 8.97
N SER A 275 -12.97 -3.82 9.39
CA SER A 275 -12.81 -3.48 10.80
C SER A 275 -14.08 -2.92 11.45
N TYR A 276 -14.93 -2.23 10.69
CA TYR A 276 -16.20 -1.69 11.17
C TYR A 276 -17.38 -2.66 11.05
N GLU A 277 -17.14 -3.86 10.52
CA GLU A 277 -18.13 -4.87 10.26
C GLU A 277 -17.82 -6.17 11.03
N ASP A 278 -18.84 -7.02 11.19
CA ASP A 278 -18.73 -8.30 11.90
C ASP A 278 -18.12 -9.40 11.00
N VAL A 279 -16.91 -9.12 10.51
CA VAL A 279 -16.11 -10.04 9.71
C VAL A 279 -15.18 -10.83 10.63
N ASP A 280 -15.27 -12.16 10.59
CA ASP A 280 -14.39 -13.06 11.31
C ASP A 280 -13.07 -13.29 10.55
N THR A 281 -12.04 -12.54 10.92
CA THR A 281 -10.70 -12.65 10.33
C THR A 281 -9.93 -13.90 10.76
N GLU A 282 -10.44 -14.70 11.69
CA GLU A 282 -9.78 -15.92 12.17
C GLU A 282 -10.28 -17.17 11.43
N MET A 283 -11.52 -17.13 10.91
CA MET A 283 -12.19 -18.24 10.20
C MET A 283 -11.27 -18.94 9.18
N HIS A 284 -10.57 -18.18 8.34
CA HIS A 284 -9.73 -18.77 7.29
C HIS A 284 -8.62 -19.66 7.86
N PHE A 285 -8.04 -19.31 9.02
CA PHE A 285 -6.91 -20.04 9.57
C PHE A 285 -7.27 -21.48 9.94
N GLU A 286 -8.52 -21.70 10.36
CA GLU A 286 -9.07 -23.01 10.74
C GLU A 286 -9.37 -23.89 9.52
N VAL A 287 -9.91 -23.30 8.44
CA VAL A 287 -10.35 -24.05 7.24
C VAL A 287 -9.27 -24.17 6.16
N CYS A 288 -8.26 -23.30 6.19
CA CYS A 288 -7.20 -23.28 5.20
C CYS A 288 -6.45 -24.62 5.16
N HIS A 289 -6.08 -25.09 3.97
CA HIS A 289 -5.29 -26.32 3.80
C HIS A 289 -3.77 -26.11 3.83
N ALA A 290 -3.28 -24.88 3.62
CA ALA A 290 -1.84 -24.58 3.54
C ALA A 290 -1.16 -24.69 4.91
N LYS A 291 -0.28 -25.69 5.11
CA LYS A 291 0.46 -25.88 6.37
C LYS A 291 1.35 -24.68 6.72
N ASN A 292 1.89 -24.01 5.71
CA ASN A 292 2.58 -22.74 5.86
C ASN A 292 1.59 -21.57 5.63
N PRO A 293 1.17 -20.83 6.66
CA PRO A 293 0.27 -19.68 6.47
C PRO A 293 0.92 -18.53 5.70
N LEU A 294 2.26 -18.46 5.64
CA LEU A 294 3.01 -17.44 4.89
C LEU A 294 2.99 -17.68 3.37
N GLU A 295 2.54 -18.85 2.93
CA GLU A 295 2.42 -19.22 1.51
C GLU A 295 0.96 -19.17 1.01
N CYS A 296 0.03 -18.68 1.83
CA CYS A 296 -1.39 -18.59 1.47
C CYS A 296 -1.85 -17.14 1.43
N LEU A 297 -2.36 -16.72 0.27
CA LEU A 297 -2.83 -15.35 0.02
C LEU A 297 -3.86 -14.92 1.08
N PHE A 298 -4.87 -15.75 1.32
CA PHE A 298 -5.95 -15.44 2.25
C PHE A 298 -5.50 -15.48 3.72
N CYS A 299 -4.54 -16.34 4.10
CA CYS A 299 -3.93 -16.27 5.43
C CYS A 299 -3.25 -14.91 5.64
N GLN A 300 -2.44 -14.45 4.68
CA GLN A 300 -1.75 -13.16 4.81
C GLN A 300 -2.74 -11.97 4.73
N LEU A 301 -3.79 -12.07 3.92
CA LEU A 301 -4.83 -11.04 3.84
C LEU A 301 -5.61 -10.92 5.17
N MET A 302 -6.07 -12.04 5.73
CA MET A 302 -6.76 -12.07 7.02
C MET A 302 -5.84 -11.65 8.17
N ARG A 303 -4.55 -11.98 8.10
CA ARG A 303 -3.53 -11.51 9.05
C ARG A 303 -3.42 -9.98 9.06
N VAL A 304 -3.45 -9.33 7.89
CA VAL A 304 -3.46 -7.86 7.78
C VAL A 304 -4.77 -7.27 8.31
N PHE A 305 -5.92 -7.78 7.86
CA PHE A 305 -7.22 -7.27 8.28
C PHE A 305 -7.49 -7.46 9.77
N GLY A 306 -7.11 -8.61 10.34
CA GLY A 306 -7.23 -8.86 11.77
C GLY A 306 -6.41 -7.87 12.61
N ARG A 307 -5.23 -7.48 12.11
CA ARG A 307 -4.38 -6.47 12.77
C ARG A 307 -4.96 -5.05 12.68
N MET A 308 -5.54 -4.67 11.54
CA MET A 308 -6.27 -3.41 11.38
C MET A 308 -7.50 -3.35 12.30
N LYS A 309 -8.26 -4.46 12.40
CA LYS A 309 -9.40 -4.55 13.30
C LYS A 309 -9.01 -4.43 14.77
N GLN A 310 -7.82 -4.92 15.15
CA GLN A 310 -7.26 -4.75 16.50
C GLN A 310 -6.81 -3.30 16.77
N SER A 311 -6.24 -2.59 15.77
CA SER A 311 -5.72 -1.23 15.97
C SER A 311 -6.80 -0.21 16.32
N VAL A 312 -8.08 -0.48 16.03
CA VAL A 312 -9.23 0.34 16.47
C VAL A 312 -9.20 0.62 17.98
N LYS A 313 -8.65 -0.30 18.77
CA LYS A 313 -8.62 -0.21 20.24
C LYS A 313 -7.28 0.27 20.79
N GLU A 314 -6.32 0.60 19.93
CA GLU A 314 -4.94 0.93 20.30
C GLU A 314 -4.68 2.42 20.11
N SER A 315 -3.95 3.02 21.05
CA SER A 315 -3.63 4.46 21.04
C SER A 315 -2.30 4.80 20.38
N LYS A 316 -1.56 3.82 19.83
CA LYS A 316 -0.22 4.03 19.26
C LYS A 316 -0.18 3.75 17.75
N GLY A 317 0.61 4.57 17.05
CA GLY A 317 0.97 4.37 15.64
C GLY A 317 1.79 3.09 15.46
N SER A 318 1.10 1.98 15.23
CA SER A 318 1.71 0.70 14.89
C SER A 318 1.98 0.62 13.38
N ARG A 319 2.92 -0.23 12.99
CA ARG A 319 3.22 -0.52 11.59
C ARG A 319 3.40 -2.00 11.35
N ILE A 320 3.08 -2.43 10.14
CA ILE A 320 3.24 -3.81 9.68
C ILE A 320 4.02 -3.89 8.39
N LEU A 321 4.72 -5.00 8.25
CA LEU A 321 5.35 -5.43 7.02
C LEU A 321 4.44 -6.47 6.35
N ILE A 322 4.32 -6.37 5.03
CA ILE A 322 3.43 -7.21 4.22
C ILE A 322 4.19 -7.93 3.09
N GLU A 323 5.50 -8.18 3.28
CA GLU A 323 6.35 -8.75 2.24
C GLU A 323 5.81 -10.09 1.72
N GLU A 324 5.37 -10.98 2.61
CA GLU A 324 4.78 -12.25 2.21
C GLU A 324 3.50 -12.06 1.38
N LEU A 325 2.66 -11.09 1.76
CA LEU A 325 1.45 -10.77 1.01
C LEU A 325 1.78 -10.21 -0.38
N VAL A 326 2.74 -9.29 -0.49
CA VAL A 326 3.20 -8.73 -1.77
C VAL A 326 3.72 -9.85 -2.67
N ASN A 327 4.50 -10.78 -2.13
CA ASN A 327 5.02 -11.93 -2.87
C ASN A 327 3.87 -12.81 -3.39
N LEU A 328 2.86 -13.06 -2.56
CA LEU A 328 1.68 -13.84 -2.93
C LEU A 328 0.80 -13.11 -3.95
N VAL A 329 0.68 -11.79 -3.87
CA VAL A 329 0.03 -10.97 -4.90
C VAL A 329 0.72 -11.18 -6.24
N CYS A 330 2.05 -11.04 -6.32
CA CYS A 330 2.78 -11.26 -7.56
C CYS A 330 2.64 -12.69 -8.13
N ILE A 331 2.47 -13.69 -7.26
CA ILE A 331 2.30 -15.10 -7.68
C ILE A 331 0.87 -15.36 -8.19
N ASN A 332 -0.15 -14.88 -7.47
CA ASN A 332 -1.56 -15.17 -7.78
C ASN A 332 -2.11 -14.21 -8.84
N MET A 333 -1.55 -13.02 -8.96
CA MET A 333 -1.94 -11.98 -9.91
C MET A 333 -0.70 -11.47 -10.65
N PRO A 334 -0.17 -12.22 -11.64
CA PRO A 334 1.15 -11.96 -12.24
C PRO A 334 1.30 -10.65 -13.02
N MET A 335 0.20 -9.95 -13.32
CA MET A 335 0.24 -8.59 -13.87
C MET A 335 0.88 -7.59 -12.88
N PHE A 336 0.83 -7.88 -11.58
CA PHE A 336 1.45 -7.09 -10.53
C PHE A 336 2.88 -7.56 -10.28
N GLU A 337 3.82 -7.00 -11.04
CA GLU A 337 5.24 -7.27 -10.86
C GLU A 337 5.83 -6.50 -9.67
N ARG A 338 6.79 -7.09 -8.96
CA ARG A 338 7.49 -6.40 -7.88
C ARG A 338 8.15 -5.13 -8.39
N HIS A 339 8.16 -4.10 -7.54
CA HIS A 339 8.86 -2.84 -7.79
C HIS A 339 8.33 -2.05 -9.01
N THR A 340 7.16 -2.41 -9.54
CA THR A 340 6.49 -1.67 -10.61
C THR A 340 5.34 -0.83 -10.07
N GLN A 341 5.10 0.34 -10.67
CA GLN A 341 3.91 1.13 -10.39
C GLN A 341 2.72 0.52 -11.14
N GLN A 342 1.59 0.38 -10.46
CA GLN A 342 0.40 -0.28 -10.98
C GLN A 342 -0.85 0.51 -10.59
N ASP A 343 -1.97 0.23 -11.26
CA ASP A 343 -3.22 0.92 -11.00
C ASP A 343 -3.95 0.34 -9.77
N ALA A 344 -4.34 1.22 -8.83
CA ALA A 344 -5.00 0.81 -7.60
C ALA A 344 -6.41 0.25 -7.83
N HIS A 345 -7.12 0.72 -8.87
CA HIS A 345 -8.44 0.20 -9.20
C HIS A 345 -8.34 -1.19 -9.82
N GLU A 346 -7.38 -1.44 -10.72
CA GLU A 346 -7.09 -2.77 -11.25
C GLU A 346 -6.75 -3.77 -10.11
N PHE A 347 -5.89 -3.37 -9.17
CA PHE A 347 -5.58 -4.19 -8.00
C PHE A 347 -6.80 -4.46 -7.11
N LEU A 348 -7.63 -3.44 -6.84
CA LEU A 348 -8.85 -3.59 -6.06
C LEU A 348 -9.83 -4.59 -6.70
N VAL A 349 -10.10 -4.47 -8.00
CA VAL A 349 -11.04 -5.36 -8.70
C VAL A 349 -10.53 -6.80 -8.71
N LEU A 350 -9.27 -7.03 -9.07
CA LEU A 350 -8.70 -8.38 -9.11
C LEU A 350 -8.60 -9.00 -7.71
N LEU A 351 -8.28 -8.22 -6.68
CA LEU A 351 -8.31 -8.71 -5.30
C LEU A 351 -9.74 -9.07 -4.86
N MET A 352 -10.73 -8.26 -5.22
CA MET A 352 -12.15 -8.54 -4.93
C MET A 352 -12.66 -9.79 -5.66
N GLU A 353 -12.18 -10.07 -6.88
CA GLU A 353 -12.45 -11.32 -7.59
C GLU A 353 -11.87 -12.53 -6.84
N GLN A 354 -10.61 -12.46 -6.40
CA GLN A 354 -9.99 -13.52 -5.58
C GLN A 354 -10.75 -13.76 -4.27
N ILE A 355 -11.21 -12.69 -3.61
CA ILE A 355 -12.03 -12.76 -2.40
C ILE A 355 -13.39 -13.41 -2.72
N ALA A 356 -14.07 -12.98 -3.79
CA ALA A 356 -15.37 -13.54 -4.19
C ALA A 356 -15.29 -15.05 -4.50
N GLU A 357 -14.22 -15.50 -5.16
CA GLU A 357 -13.98 -16.93 -5.42
C GLU A 357 -13.81 -17.72 -4.12
N ALA A 358 -13.02 -17.20 -3.18
CA ALA A 358 -12.80 -17.85 -1.88
C ALA A 358 -14.07 -17.86 -1.00
N GLU A 359 -14.90 -16.82 -1.06
CA GLU A 359 -16.21 -16.78 -0.41
C GLU A 359 -17.16 -17.85 -0.93
N CYS A 360 -17.20 -18.06 -2.26
CA CYS A 360 -18.00 -19.11 -2.88
C CYS A 360 -17.56 -20.52 -2.45
N LEU A 361 -16.29 -20.67 -2.06
CA LEU A 361 -15.72 -21.91 -1.54
C LEU A 361 -15.78 -22.00 0.00
N TYR A 362 -16.41 -21.03 0.68
CA TYR A 362 -16.49 -20.95 2.14
C TYR A 362 -15.11 -20.94 2.83
N LEU A 363 -14.09 -20.42 2.16
CA LEU A 363 -12.73 -20.34 2.69
C LEU A 363 -12.49 -19.08 3.51
N ILE A 364 -13.28 -18.03 3.28
CA ILE A 364 -13.19 -16.74 3.98
C ILE A 364 -14.61 -16.22 4.28
N PRO A 365 -14.79 -15.30 5.25
CA PRO A 365 -16.07 -14.65 5.52
C PRO A 365 -16.56 -13.79 4.34
N GLN A 366 -17.84 -13.44 4.35
CA GLN A 366 -18.48 -12.61 3.33
C GLN A 366 -18.08 -11.13 3.48
N ILE A 367 -17.07 -10.73 2.73
CA ILE A 367 -16.55 -9.36 2.60
C ILE A 367 -17.13 -8.70 1.36
N THR A 368 -17.18 -9.38 0.21
CA THR A 368 -17.62 -8.76 -1.05
C THR A 368 -19.08 -8.33 -1.00
N SER A 369 -19.93 -9.01 -0.23
CA SER A 369 -21.33 -8.61 -0.02
C SER A 369 -21.49 -7.23 0.62
N LEU A 370 -20.45 -6.70 1.29
CA LEU A 370 -20.46 -5.36 1.86
C LEU A 370 -20.31 -4.27 0.79
N LEU A 371 -19.63 -4.60 -0.32
CA LEU A 371 -19.26 -3.67 -1.39
C LEU A 371 -20.06 -3.89 -2.69
N ASN A 372 -20.54 -5.11 -2.91
CA ASN A 372 -21.20 -5.50 -4.15
C ASN A 372 -22.55 -4.81 -4.31
N PHE A 373 -22.64 -4.04 -5.37
CA PHE A 373 -23.86 -3.52 -5.94
C PHE A 373 -24.51 -4.59 -6.83
N GLU A 374 -25.83 -4.78 -6.75
CA GLU A 374 -26.53 -5.63 -7.72
C GLU A 374 -27.35 -4.75 -8.68
N ILE A 375 -27.05 -4.82 -9.99
CA ILE A 375 -27.85 -4.16 -11.03
C ILE A 375 -28.56 -5.18 -11.91
N CYS A 376 -29.72 -4.77 -12.43
CA CYS A 376 -30.35 -5.38 -13.58
C CYS A 376 -30.17 -4.47 -14.80
N MET A 377 -29.59 -5.00 -15.87
CA MET A 377 -29.56 -4.34 -17.18
C MET A 377 -30.70 -4.89 -18.02
N LYS A 378 -31.57 -4.00 -18.51
CA LYS A 378 -32.66 -4.34 -19.42
C LYS A 378 -32.40 -3.69 -20.77
N VAL A 379 -32.25 -4.49 -21.82
CA VAL A 379 -32.13 -4.05 -23.21
C VAL A 379 -33.46 -4.29 -23.92
N GLU A 380 -34.03 -3.26 -24.53
CA GLU A 380 -35.29 -3.34 -25.28
C GLU A 380 -35.12 -2.70 -26.67
N CYS A 381 -35.66 -3.34 -27.72
CA CYS A 381 -35.69 -2.79 -29.07
C CYS A 381 -37.10 -2.32 -29.47
N THR A 382 -37.20 -1.12 -30.07
CA THR A 382 -38.47 -0.57 -30.58
C THR A 382 -38.96 -1.15 -31.91
N GLY A 383 -38.14 -1.97 -32.59
CA GLY A 383 -38.46 -2.50 -33.92
C GLY A 383 -38.72 -4.00 -33.98
N CYS A 384 -37.90 -4.81 -33.31
CA CYS A 384 -38.01 -6.29 -33.33
C CYS A 384 -38.55 -6.90 -32.02
N ASP A 385 -39.02 -6.07 -31.09
CA ASP A 385 -39.52 -6.46 -29.76
C ASP A 385 -38.54 -7.33 -28.94
N GLU A 386 -37.25 -7.33 -29.30
CA GLU A 386 -36.21 -8.03 -28.56
C GLU A 386 -36.05 -7.40 -27.18
N VAL A 387 -36.21 -8.23 -26.14
CA VAL A 387 -35.99 -7.85 -24.74
C VAL A 387 -35.00 -8.82 -24.12
N CYS A 388 -33.94 -8.28 -23.52
CA CYS A 388 -32.94 -9.04 -22.77
C CYS A 388 -32.77 -8.43 -21.39
N MET A 389 -32.66 -9.28 -20.36
CA MET A 389 -32.38 -8.87 -18.99
C MET A 389 -31.18 -9.64 -18.46
N THR A 390 -30.21 -8.94 -17.90
CA THR A 390 -29.03 -9.53 -17.26
C THR A 390 -28.83 -8.91 -15.89
N ASN A 391 -28.54 -9.73 -14.89
CA ASN A 391 -28.20 -9.26 -13.55
C ASN A 391 -26.69 -9.37 -13.35
N GLU A 392 -26.11 -8.35 -12.72
CA GLU A 392 -24.66 -8.28 -12.48
C GLU A 392 -24.39 -7.81 -11.05
N LYS A 393 -23.31 -8.33 -10.46
CA LYS A 393 -22.75 -7.86 -9.20
C LYS A 393 -21.51 -7.03 -9.50
N ILE A 394 -21.49 -5.78 -9.05
CA ILE A 394 -20.41 -4.83 -9.34
C ILE A 394 -19.78 -4.39 -8.02
N PRO A 395 -18.48 -4.66 -7.78
CA PRO A 395 -17.80 -4.25 -6.56
C PRO A 395 -17.41 -2.76 -6.56
N VAL A 396 -17.23 -2.15 -7.74
CA VAL A 396 -16.81 -0.75 -7.90
C VAL A 396 -17.57 -0.12 -9.07
N ILE A 397 -18.21 1.03 -8.85
CA ILE A 397 -18.84 1.81 -9.92
C ILE A 397 -17.74 2.63 -10.62
N CYS A 398 -17.41 2.26 -11.85
CA CYS A 398 -16.45 3.01 -12.67
C CYS A 398 -17.19 4.14 -13.40
N THR A 399 -16.77 5.38 -13.15
CA THR A 399 -17.40 6.58 -13.71
C THR A 399 -16.45 7.36 -14.59
N ILE A 400 -16.98 8.21 -15.46
CA ILE A 400 -16.16 9.23 -16.13
C ILE A 400 -16.04 10.47 -15.25
N MET A 401 -14.95 11.23 -15.42
CA MET A 401 -14.83 12.54 -14.77
C MET A 401 -16.06 13.41 -15.08
N ASN A 402 -16.63 14.00 -14.04
CA ASN A 402 -17.75 14.92 -14.14
C ASN A 402 -17.58 16.04 -13.09
N GLU A 403 -18.49 17.01 -13.04
CA GLU A 403 -18.38 18.15 -12.12
C GLU A 403 -18.25 17.73 -10.64
N ASN A 404 -18.88 16.61 -10.27
CA ASN A 404 -18.76 16.00 -8.94
C ASN A 404 -19.13 14.50 -9.01
N ILE A 405 -18.81 13.77 -7.94
CA ILE A 405 -19.05 12.31 -7.85
C ILE A 405 -20.54 11.99 -8.01
N ARG A 406 -21.43 12.82 -7.47
CA ARG A 406 -22.88 12.60 -7.60
C ARG A 406 -23.32 12.59 -9.05
N LYS A 407 -22.90 13.59 -9.83
CA LYS A 407 -23.17 13.63 -11.27
C LYS A 407 -22.51 12.47 -12.00
N ALA A 408 -21.28 12.11 -11.64
CA ALA A 408 -20.56 10.98 -12.23
C ALA A 408 -21.32 9.65 -12.02
N VAL A 409 -21.84 9.41 -10.82
CA VAL A 409 -22.67 8.23 -10.50
C VAL A 409 -24.03 8.29 -11.20
N TYR A 410 -24.69 9.44 -11.29
CA TYR A 410 -25.94 9.54 -12.05
C TYR A 410 -25.74 9.22 -13.54
N VAL A 411 -24.67 9.73 -14.15
CA VAL A 411 -24.32 9.43 -15.54
C VAL A 411 -24.05 7.93 -15.75
N PHE A 412 -23.48 7.24 -14.75
CA PHE A 412 -23.32 5.78 -14.84
C PHE A 412 -24.66 5.04 -15.05
N PHE A 413 -25.75 5.56 -14.47
CA PHE A 413 -27.10 5.00 -14.59
C PHE A 413 -27.92 5.55 -15.77
N ASP A 414 -27.36 6.46 -16.57
CA ASP A 414 -28.04 6.94 -17.77
C ASP A 414 -28.27 5.79 -18.78
N ASP A 415 -29.36 5.91 -19.53
CA ASP A 415 -29.74 4.98 -20.58
C ASP A 415 -28.69 4.99 -21.71
N ASP A 416 -28.22 3.81 -22.10
CA ASP A 416 -27.42 3.68 -23.32
C ASP A 416 -28.34 3.41 -24.52
N VAL A 417 -28.19 4.18 -25.60
CA VAL A 417 -29.06 4.10 -26.78
C VAL A 417 -28.23 3.86 -28.04
N TRP A 418 -28.59 2.86 -28.84
CA TRP A 418 -27.91 2.54 -30.11
C TRP A 418 -28.88 1.97 -31.15
N LYS A 419 -28.43 1.88 -32.41
CA LYS A 419 -29.25 1.33 -33.50
C LYS A 419 -29.22 -0.20 -33.50
N CYS A 420 -30.39 -0.81 -33.66
CA CYS A 420 -30.54 -2.24 -33.92
C CYS A 420 -30.31 -2.57 -35.40
N GLU A 421 -29.88 -3.80 -35.68
CA GLU A 421 -29.81 -4.35 -37.03
C GLU A 421 -31.17 -4.41 -37.74
N CYS A 422 -32.28 -4.51 -37.00
CA CYS A 422 -33.63 -4.45 -37.56
C CYS A 422 -34.07 -3.04 -38.00
N GLY A 423 -33.25 -2.02 -37.76
CA GLY A 423 -33.56 -0.61 -38.02
C GLY A 423 -34.26 0.12 -36.86
N GLY A 424 -34.67 -0.59 -35.81
CA GLY A 424 -35.19 0.00 -34.57
C GLY A 424 -34.11 0.57 -33.66
N GLU A 425 -34.53 1.21 -32.57
CA GLU A 425 -33.64 1.73 -31.51
C GLU A 425 -33.54 0.70 -30.37
N LYS A 426 -32.33 0.34 -29.95
CA LYS A 426 -32.08 -0.41 -28.71
C LYS A 426 -31.77 0.56 -27.58
N ARG A 427 -32.37 0.30 -26.42
CA ARG A 427 -32.18 1.07 -25.19
C ARG A 427 -31.80 0.13 -24.05
N ARG A 428 -30.65 0.37 -23.42
CA ARG A 428 -30.22 -0.33 -22.20
C ARG A 428 -30.49 0.54 -20.99
N LYS A 429 -31.35 0.07 -20.09
CA LYS A 429 -31.63 0.69 -18.80
C LYS A 429 -30.92 -0.09 -17.70
N LYS A 430 -30.29 0.61 -16.77
CA LYS A 430 -29.67 0.02 -15.57
C LYS A 430 -30.57 0.30 -14.38
N ARG A 431 -30.94 -0.74 -13.64
CA ARG A 431 -31.80 -0.65 -12.44
C ARG A 431 -31.08 -1.22 -11.24
N ILE A 432 -31.24 -0.57 -10.11
CA ILE A 432 -30.67 -1.00 -8.85
C ILE A 432 -31.53 -2.14 -8.30
N MET A 433 -30.92 -3.30 -8.09
CA MET A 433 -31.55 -4.45 -7.43
C MET A 433 -31.23 -4.48 -5.95
N ARG A 434 -29.96 -4.21 -5.61
CA ARG A 434 -29.47 -4.20 -4.25
C ARG A 434 -28.37 -3.15 -4.08
N LEU A 435 -28.51 -2.33 -3.04
CA LEU A 435 -27.52 -1.36 -2.63
C LEU A 435 -26.47 -2.01 -1.72
N PRO A 436 -25.16 -1.71 -1.90
CA PRO A 436 -24.11 -2.17 -1.00
C PRO A 436 -24.09 -1.34 0.28
N LYS A 437 -23.61 -1.91 1.38
CA LYS A 437 -23.41 -1.15 2.62
C LYS A 437 -22.29 -0.10 2.46
N TYR A 438 -21.28 -0.42 1.67
CA TYR A 438 -20.19 0.46 1.31
C TYR A 438 -20.12 0.58 -0.21
N MET A 439 -20.32 1.77 -0.76
CA MET A 439 -20.25 2.01 -2.18
C MET A 439 -18.84 2.46 -2.58
N ALA A 440 -18.15 1.66 -3.38
CA ALA A 440 -16.90 2.07 -4.01
C ALA A 440 -17.18 2.72 -5.38
N VAL A 441 -16.64 3.91 -5.62
CA VAL A 441 -16.78 4.65 -6.88
C VAL A 441 -15.40 5.04 -7.40
N GLN A 442 -15.01 4.52 -8.55
CA GLN A 442 -13.82 4.94 -9.25
C GLN A 442 -14.14 6.09 -10.21
N VAL A 443 -13.27 7.10 -10.23
CA VAL A 443 -13.35 8.24 -11.14
C VAL A 443 -12.31 8.09 -12.23
N GLY A 444 -12.78 7.99 -13.47
CA GLY A 444 -11.97 7.94 -14.69
C GLY A 444 -11.21 9.24 -14.92
N ARG A 445 -10.07 9.39 -14.25
CA ARG A 445 -9.18 10.55 -14.33
C ARG A 445 -8.23 10.49 -15.53
N TYR A 446 -8.71 10.02 -16.67
CA TYR A 446 -7.94 9.90 -17.89
C TYR A 446 -8.75 10.34 -19.11
N VAL A 447 -8.07 10.93 -20.07
CA VAL A 447 -8.63 11.27 -21.38
C VAL A 447 -7.66 10.83 -22.46
N TYR A 448 -8.19 10.21 -23.52
CA TYR A 448 -7.41 9.91 -24.71
C TYR A 448 -7.47 11.10 -25.66
N ASP A 449 -6.33 11.72 -25.92
CA ASP A 449 -6.22 12.91 -26.78
C ASP A 449 -5.03 12.76 -27.72
N ARG A 450 -5.30 12.78 -29.03
CA ARG A 450 -4.30 12.75 -30.11
C ARG A 450 -3.26 11.61 -30.05
N GLY A 451 -3.66 10.43 -29.60
CA GLY A 451 -2.76 9.26 -29.55
C GLY A 451 -2.19 8.97 -28.17
N ASP A 452 -2.35 9.91 -27.22
CA ASP A 452 -1.79 9.79 -25.87
C ASP A 452 -2.88 9.85 -24.80
N PHE A 453 -2.70 9.07 -23.73
CA PHE A 453 -3.53 9.18 -22.54
C PHE A 453 -2.98 10.26 -21.59
N LYS A 454 -3.84 11.20 -21.20
CA LYS A 454 -3.52 12.29 -20.27
C LYS A 454 -4.31 12.14 -18.99
N LYS A 455 -3.66 12.44 -17.86
CA LYS A 455 -4.30 12.48 -16.55
C LYS A 455 -5.16 13.73 -16.42
N ILE A 456 -6.40 13.57 -15.98
CA ILE A 456 -7.30 14.68 -15.62
C ILE A 456 -7.00 15.07 -14.17
N LYS A 457 -6.56 16.32 -13.99
CA LYS A 457 -6.21 16.90 -12.67
C LYS A 457 -7.31 17.79 -12.11
N ASP A 458 -8.46 17.83 -12.78
CA ASP A 458 -9.61 18.60 -12.35
C ASP A 458 -10.13 18.08 -11.00
N LYS A 459 -10.64 19.00 -10.19
CA LYS A 459 -11.14 18.73 -8.85
C LYS A 459 -12.52 18.06 -8.94
N ILE A 460 -12.74 16.98 -8.20
CA ILE A 460 -14.05 16.31 -8.07
C ILE A 460 -14.44 16.25 -6.60
N GLY A 461 -15.48 17.00 -6.19
CA GLY A 461 -15.81 17.12 -4.77
C GLY A 461 -17.31 16.98 -4.51
N ILE A 462 -17.70 16.06 -3.63
CA ILE A 462 -18.99 16.08 -2.93
C ILE A 462 -18.93 15.19 -1.68
N ARG A 463 -19.55 15.63 -0.58
CA ARG A 463 -19.53 14.90 0.71
C ARG A 463 -20.59 13.80 0.83
N SER A 464 -21.69 13.92 0.10
CA SER A 464 -22.76 12.93 0.13
C SER A 464 -23.46 12.77 -1.22
N LEU A 465 -24.09 11.63 -1.42
CA LEU A 465 -24.84 11.22 -2.59
C LEU A 465 -26.19 10.69 -2.13
N VAL A 466 -27.28 11.09 -2.79
CA VAL A 466 -28.61 10.49 -2.56
C VAL A 466 -29.01 9.76 -3.84
N LEU A 467 -29.39 8.48 -3.75
CA LEU A 467 -29.76 7.67 -4.92
C LEU A 467 -31.28 7.59 -5.09
N GLU A 468 -31.93 8.67 -5.53
CA GLU A 468 -33.42 8.71 -5.58
C GLU A 468 -34.00 8.16 -6.91
N LYS A 469 -33.31 8.38 -8.03
CA LYS A 469 -33.91 8.32 -9.39
C LYS A 469 -33.85 6.96 -10.09
N HIS A 470 -33.21 5.98 -9.48
CA HIS A 470 -32.86 4.70 -10.14
C HIS A 470 -33.37 3.47 -9.37
N MET A 471 -34.24 3.70 -8.38
CA MET A 471 -34.75 2.70 -7.42
C MET A 471 -36.17 2.18 -7.77
N ASP A 472 -36.63 2.35 -9.02
CA ASP A 472 -37.97 1.92 -9.44
C ASP A 472 -38.24 0.43 -9.15
N ASN A 473 -39.36 0.14 -8.48
CA ASN A 473 -39.82 -1.20 -8.06
C ASN A 473 -39.65 -2.25 -9.16
N VAL A 474 -38.76 -3.22 -8.93
CA VAL A 474 -38.41 -4.22 -9.95
C VAL A 474 -39.37 -5.41 -10.00
N TYR A 475 -40.22 -5.63 -8.99
CA TYR A 475 -41.21 -6.71 -9.05
C TYR A 475 -42.52 -6.30 -8.41
N GLY A 476 -43.63 -6.66 -9.05
CA GLY A 476 -44.97 -6.50 -8.49
C GLY A 476 -45.08 -7.08 -7.08
N ASP A 477 -45.78 -6.34 -6.23
CA ASP A 477 -46.36 -6.72 -4.94
C ASP A 477 -45.48 -7.33 -3.84
N ASN A 478 -44.16 -7.45 -4.02
CA ASN A 478 -43.24 -7.67 -2.91
C ASN A 478 -42.42 -6.40 -2.66
N GLU A 479 -42.61 -5.80 -1.49
CA GLU A 479 -41.89 -4.62 -1.02
C GLU A 479 -40.38 -4.80 -1.24
N CYS A 480 -39.83 -4.11 -2.23
CA CYS A 480 -38.39 -3.98 -2.38
C CYS A 480 -37.92 -3.05 -1.23
N GLU A 481 -36.86 -3.43 -0.50
CA GLU A 481 -36.28 -2.63 0.62
C GLU A 481 -35.85 -1.21 0.21
N VAL A 482 -35.90 -0.91 -1.08
CA VAL A 482 -35.38 0.28 -1.76
C VAL A 482 -36.40 1.45 -1.82
N SER A 483 -37.48 1.40 -1.02
CA SER A 483 -38.60 2.36 -1.06
C SER A 483 -38.34 3.73 -0.39
N LYS A 484 -37.11 4.01 0.07
CA LYS A 484 -36.72 5.25 0.76
C LYS A 484 -35.47 5.86 0.15
N ASP A 485 -35.27 7.16 0.32
CA ASP A 485 -34.02 7.83 -0.05
C ASP A 485 -32.84 7.22 0.73
N HIS A 486 -31.79 6.83 0.01
CA HIS A 486 -30.55 6.32 0.59
C HIS A 486 -29.47 7.38 0.44
N GLU A 487 -29.08 8.01 1.55
CA GLU A 487 -27.95 8.94 1.62
C GLU A 487 -26.65 8.16 1.92
N TYR A 488 -25.69 8.25 1.02
CA TYR A 488 -24.33 7.80 1.20
C TYR A 488 -23.42 8.99 1.52
N ARG A 489 -22.54 8.85 2.50
CA ARG A 489 -21.52 9.85 2.84
C ARG A 489 -20.13 9.31 2.53
N VAL A 490 -19.25 10.17 2.02
CA VAL A 490 -17.85 9.78 1.78
C VAL A 490 -17.19 9.52 3.13
N VAL A 491 -16.70 8.30 3.33
CA VAL A 491 -15.94 7.90 4.53
C VAL A 491 -14.45 7.84 4.26
N GLY A 492 -14.04 7.70 3.00
CA GLY A 492 -12.63 7.74 2.61
C GLY A 492 -12.42 7.82 1.10
N CYS A 493 -11.21 8.14 0.68
CA CYS A 493 -10.83 8.06 -0.71
C CYS A 493 -9.36 7.69 -0.91
N ILE A 494 -9.09 6.87 -1.93
CA ILE A 494 -7.74 6.65 -2.43
C ILE A 494 -7.43 7.82 -3.38
N ASN A 495 -6.36 8.56 -3.09
CA ASN A 495 -5.85 9.63 -3.94
C ASN A 495 -4.66 9.12 -4.75
N HIS A 496 -4.50 9.63 -5.97
CA HIS A 496 -3.32 9.37 -6.80
C HIS A 496 -2.61 10.69 -7.09
N THR A 497 -1.48 10.94 -6.44
CA THR A 497 -0.64 12.12 -6.70
C THR A 497 0.39 11.78 -7.77
N GLY A 498 0.52 12.60 -8.81
CA GLY A 498 1.42 12.28 -9.92
C GLY A 498 1.09 13.07 -11.18
N LEU A 499 2.11 13.34 -11.99
CA LEU A 499 1.98 14.16 -13.20
C LEU A 499 1.29 13.42 -14.35
N HIS A 500 1.40 12.09 -14.39
CA HIS A 500 0.93 11.23 -15.48
C HIS A 500 0.16 10.01 -14.94
N LEU A 501 -0.43 9.22 -15.84
CA LEU A 501 -1.19 8.02 -15.48
C LEU A 501 -0.29 6.86 -15.06
N GLY A 502 0.88 6.70 -15.68
CA GLY A 502 1.81 5.61 -15.39
C GLY A 502 2.84 5.92 -14.31
N SER A 503 2.73 7.06 -13.61
CA SER A 503 3.61 7.38 -12.50
C SER A 503 2.97 8.31 -11.48
N GLY A 504 3.03 7.87 -10.22
CA GLY A 504 2.54 8.62 -9.09
C GLY A 504 2.61 7.82 -7.80
N HIS A 505 1.86 8.28 -6.81
CA HIS A 505 1.83 7.75 -5.47
C HIS A 505 0.40 7.69 -4.97
N TYR A 506 0.03 6.55 -4.38
CA TYR A 506 -1.30 6.35 -3.84
C TYR A 506 -1.32 6.57 -2.34
N THR A 507 -2.34 7.26 -1.86
CA THR A 507 -2.57 7.51 -0.44
C THR A 507 -4.02 7.21 -0.09
N TRP A 508 -4.29 6.82 1.15
CA TRP A 508 -5.64 6.59 1.64
C TRP A 508 -6.03 7.72 2.58
N TRP A 509 -7.12 8.41 2.26
CA TRP A 509 -7.71 9.45 3.07
C TRP A 509 -8.97 8.92 3.75
N VAL A 510 -9.17 9.28 5.01
CA VAL A 510 -10.35 8.92 5.78
C VAL A 510 -10.98 10.17 6.35
N TYR A 511 -12.30 10.21 6.33
CA TYR A 511 -13.11 11.35 6.76
C TYR A 511 -14.07 10.93 7.85
N ASN A 512 -14.15 11.71 8.92
CA ASN A 512 -15.14 11.55 9.98
C ASN A 512 -15.65 12.93 10.44
N GLU A 513 -16.57 12.95 11.40
CA GLU A 513 -17.13 14.21 11.90
C GLU A 513 -16.11 15.09 12.63
N LYS A 514 -14.99 14.52 13.10
CA LYS A 514 -13.94 15.21 13.86
C LYS A 514 -12.84 15.79 12.95
N GLY A 515 -12.73 15.34 11.70
CA GLY A 515 -11.69 15.79 10.76
C GLY A 515 -11.35 14.73 9.72
N CYS A 516 -10.12 14.76 9.23
CA CYS A 516 -9.63 13.76 8.28
C CYS A 516 -8.25 13.23 8.65
N LYS A 517 -7.94 12.02 8.19
CA LYS A 517 -6.63 11.38 8.38
C LYS A 517 -6.09 10.94 7.03
N LEU A 518 -4.80 11.19 6.82
CA LEU A 518 -4.01 10.74 5.69
C LEU A 518 -3.19 9.54 6.12
N ILE A 519 -3.34 8.43 5.42
CA ILE A 519 -2.49 7.25 5.53
C ILE A 519 -1.64 7.17 4.26
N ASP A 520 -0.35 7.37 4.43
CA ASP A 520 0.69 7.36 3.41
C ASP A 520 1.71 6.27 3.76
N ASP A 521 1.45 5.06 3.26
CA ASP A 521 2.21 3.85 3.60
C ASP A 521 2.38 3.70 5.12
N THR A 522 3.56 3.97 5.65
CA THR A 522 3.86 3.87 7.09
C THR A 522 3.44 5.09 7.89
N LYS A 523 3.22 6.22 7.23
CA LYS A 523 2.92 7.51 7.87
C LYS A 523 1.40 7.66 8.01
N ILE A 524 0.97 8.01 9.21
CA ILE A 524 -0.42 8.36 9.51
C ILE A 524 -0.40 9.80 10.02
N VAL A 525 -1.14 10.68 9.36
CA VAL A 525 -1.13 12.12 9.61
C VAL A 525 -2.55 12.60 9.85
N GLU A 526 -2.78 13.27 10.97
CA GLU A 526 -4.03 13.97 11.21
C GLU A 526 -4.08 15.25 10.38
N CYS A 527 -5.22 15.49 9.74
CA CYS A 527 -5.41 16.58 8.80
C CYS A 527 -6.68 17.36 9.15
N ASN A 528 -6.55 18.68 9.22
CA ASN A 528 -7.67 19.59 9.45
C ASN A 528 -8.34 20.07 8.16
N VAL A 529 -7.82 19.65 6.99
CA VAL A 529 -8.30 20.07 5.68
C VAL A 529 -8.66 18.84 4.87
N GLU A 530 -9.94 18.69 4.55
CA GLU A 530 -10.43 17.62 3.70
C GLU A 530 -9.99 17.82 2.24
N ILE A 531 -9.22 16.89 1.70
CA ILE A 531 -8.80 16.90 0.28
C ILE A 531 -9.56 15.81 -0.49
N LEU A 532 -10.86 16.04 -0.72
CA LEU A 532 -11.70 15.17 -1.55
C LEU A 532 -11.45 15.36 -3.04
N GLU A 533 -10.94 16.53 -3.42
CA GLU A 533 -10.91 17.03 -4.79
C GLU A 533 -10.03 16.18 -5.74
N ASP A 534 -9.01 15.51 -5.19
CA ASP A 534 -8.05 14.67 -5.93
C ASP A 534 -8.37 13.17 -5.86
N GLY A 535 -9.51 12.79 -5.28
CA GLY A 535 -9.89 11.39 -5.08
C GLY A 535 -10.01 10.61 -6.38
N TYR A 536 -9.40 9.44 -6.41
CA TYR A 536 -9.42 8.49 -7.53
C TYR A 536 -10.45 7.39 -7.31
N ILE A 537 -10.48 6.80 -6.11
CA ILE A 537 -11.49 5.81 -5.70
C ILE A 537 -12.11 6.32 -4.40
N PHE A 538 -13.41 6.56 -4.40
CA PHE A 538 -14.16 6.99 -3.22
C PHE A 538 -14.85 5.80 -2.57
N LEU A 539 -14.81 5.75 -1.25
CA LEU A 539 -15.60 4.84 -0.43
C LEU A 539 -16.69 5.66 0.25
N LEU A 540 -17.95 5.30 0.01
CA LEU A 540 -19.10 5.89 0.65
C LEU A 540 -19.84 4.87 1.51
N ARG A 541 -20.49 5.33 2.59
CA ARG A 541 -21.28 4.49 3.50
C ARG A 541 -22.64 5.15 3.78
#